data_AF-A0A059DL09-F1
#
_entry.id   AF-A0A059DL09-F1
#
_cell.length_a   1.000
_cell.length_b   1.000
_cell.length_c   1.000
_cell.angle_alpha   90.00
_cell.angle_beta   90.00
_cell.angle_gamma   90.00
#
_symmetry.space_group_name_H-M   'P 1'
#
loop_
_entity.id
_entity.type
_entity.pdbx_description
1 polymer ?
#
loop_
_entity_poly.entity_id
_entity_poly.type
_entity_poly.pdbx_seq_one_letter_code
_entity_poly.pdbx_strand_id
1 'polypeptide(L)'
;MSDDRNSVELYRQEGENFRSVRATLEGDKFTFDTQDMGKLVEEMWGDSDYEFWTIVPKEAWGQLLMALSIEFFANDPQATDRLHDICIAHGIPHERGSWA
;
A
#
# COMPACT_ATOMS: atom_id res chain seq x y z
N MET A 1 -20.39 -3.52 -1.31
CA MET A 1 -20.06 -2.90 0.00
C MET A 1 -18.63 -3.31 0.27
N SER A 2 -17.69 -2.39 0.11
CA SER A 2 -16.28 -2.64 0.41
C SER A 2 -16.16 -3.03 1.88
N ASP A 3 -15.49 -4.14 2.16
CA ASP A 3 -15.10 -4.47 3.52
C ASP A 3 -13.99 -3.47 3.89
N ASP A 4 -14.31 -2.45 4.71
CA ASP A 4 -13.37 -1.39 5.09
C ASP A 4 -12.07 -1.93 5.71
N ARG A 5 -12.06 -3.20 6.13
CA ARG A 5 -10.88 -3.94 6.62
C ARG A 5 -9.82 -4.21 5.56
N ASN A 6 -10.13 -4.03 4.28
CA ASN A 6 -9.20 -4.27 3.18
C ASN A 6 -8.67 -2.98 2.53
N SER A 7 -8.82 -1.83 3.18
CA SER A 7 -8.27 -0.56 2.67
C SER A 7 -7.53 0.22 3.74
N VAL A 8 -6.46 0.90 3.36
CA VAL A 8 -5.63 1.74 4.25
C VAL A 8 -5.30 3.04 3.53
N GLU A 9 -5.58 4.18 4.18
CA GLU A 9 -5.09 5.47 3.72
C GLU A 9 -3.60 5.61 4.06
N LEU A 10 -2.77 5.74 3.02
CA LEU A 10 -1.32 5.84 3.15
C LEU A 10 -0.86 7.29 3.29
N TYR A 11 -1.60 8.21 2.69
CA TYR A 11 -1.28 9.62 2.66
C TYR A 11 -2.54 10.45 2.48
N ARG A 12 -2.58 11.59 3.16
CA ARG A 12 -3.59 12.63 2.96
C ARG A 12 -2.96 14.00 3.18
N GLN A 13 -3.20 14.88 2.22
CA GLN A 13 -2.94 16.30 2.29
C GLN A 13 -4.22 17.05 1.97
N GLU A 14 -4.60 17.95 2.87
CA GLU A 14 -5.71 18.88 2.70
C GLU A 14 -5.21 20.24 2.19
N GLY A 15 -6.13 21.06 1.66
CA GLY A 15 -5.87 22.45 1.29
C GLY A 15 -6.24 22.78 -0.16
N GLU A 16 -5.65 23.86 -0.69
CA GLU A 16 -5.88 24.30 -2.09
C GLU A 16 -5.48 23.24 -3.12
N ASN A 17 -4.49 22.41 -2.79
CA ASN A 17 -4.10 21.23 -3.55
C ASN A 17 -4.27 20.01 -2.65
N PHE A 18 -5.35 19.28 -2.86
CA PHE A 18 -5.66 18.05 -2.16
C PHE A 18 -4.93 16.89 -2.82
N ARG A 19 -4.42 15.96 -2.00
CA ARG A 19 -3.94 14.65 -2.47
C ARG A 19 -4.24 13.60 -1.42
N SER A 20 -4.81 12.47 -1.85
CA SER A 20 -4.87 11.26 -1.03
C SER A 20 -4.33 10.06 -1.77
N VAL A 21 -3.65 9.16 -1.06
CA VAL A 21 -3.17 7.88 -1.58
C VAL A 21 -3.73 6.76 -0.71
N ARG A 22 -4.32 5.75 -1.34
CA ARG A 22 -4.92 4.61 -0.65
C ARG A 22 -4.40 3.30 -1.21
N ALA A 23 -4.18 2.33 -0.32
CA ALA A 23 -4.01 0.93 -0.66
C ALA A 23 -5.33 0.20 -0.44
N THR A 24 -5.78 -0.58 -1.42
CA THR A 24 -7.02 -1.35 -1.32
C THR A 24 -6.80 -2.77 -1.84
N LEU A 25 -7.29 -3.76 -1.11
CA LEU A 25 -7.37 -5.15 -1.54
C LEU A 25 -8.83 -5.51 -1.86
N GLU A 26 -9.19 -5.50 -3.15
CA GLU A 26 -10.54 -5.81 -3.61
C GLU A 26 -10.55 -7.08 -4.46
N GLY A 27 -11.16 -8.15 -3.91
CA GLY A 27 -11.15 -9.47 -4.55
C GLY A 27 -9.72 -9.96 -4.77
N ASP A 28 -9.35 -10.18 -6.02
CA ASP A 28 -8.01 -10.66 -6.42
C ASP A 28 -7.11 -9.51 -6.96
N LYS A 29 -7.40 -8.26 -6.56
CA LYS A 29 -6.64 -7.06 -6.96
C LYS A 29 -6.14 -6.29 -5.75
N PHE A 30 -4.83 -6.05 -5.71
CA PHE A 30 -4.23 -5.10 -4.78
C PHE A 30 -3.92 -3.80 -5.51
N THR A 31 -4.53 -2.71 -5.11
CA THR A 31 -4.49 -1.42 -5.81
C THR A 31 -3.89 -0.36 -4.92
N PHE A 32 -2.96 0.44 -5.45
CA PHE A 32 -2.67 1.76 -4.93
C PHE A 32 -3.32 2.77 -5.86
N ASP A 33 -4.20 3.61 -5.33
CA ASP A 33 -4.83 4.69 -6.06
C ASP A 33 -4.52 6.04 -5.42
N THR A 34 -4.47 7.07 -6.27
CA THR A 34 -4.23 8.45 -5.88
C THR A 34 -5.34 9.32 -6.46
N GLN A 35 -5.87 10.20 -5.63
CA GLN A 35 -6.79 11.25 -6.02
C GLN A 35 -6.13 12.59 -5.74
N ASP A 36 -5.96 13.38 -6.80
CA ASP A 36 -5.51 14.75 -6.74
C ASP A 36 -6.68 15.67 -7.08
N MET A 37 -6.80 16.78 -6.36
CA MET A 37 -7.79 17.82 -6.67
C MET A 37 -7.21 19.21 -6.39
N GLY A 38 -7.87 20.21 -6.97
CA GLY A 38 -7.60 21.61 -6.69
C GLY A 38 -6.76 22.28 -7.77
N LYS A 39 -6.21 23.44 -7.43
CA LYS A 39 -5.75 24.42 -8.43
C LYS A 39 -4.67 23.87 -9.37
N LEU A 40 -3.71 23.09 -8.85
CA LEU A 40 -2.67 22.48 -9.67
C LEU A 40 -3.24 21.47 -10.68
N VAL A 41 -4.32 20.77 -10.33
CA VAL A 41 -4.97 19.82 -11.24
C VAL A 41 -5.67 20.56 -12.37
N GLU A 42 -6.40 21.64 -12.06
CA GLU A 42 -7.03 22.50 -13.06
C GLU A 42 -5.98 23.10 -14.02
N GLU A 43 -4.86 23.58 -13.49
CA GLU A 43 -3.79 24.17 -14.28
C GLU A 43 -3.07 23.16 -15.19
N MET A 44 -2.86 21.93 -14.71
CA MET A 44 -2.10 20.90 -15.43
C MET A 44 -2.95 20.07 -16.41
N TRP A 45 -4.19 19.76 -16.01
CA TRP A 45 -5.06 18.82 -16.72
C TRP A 45 -6.34 19.46 -17.26
N GLY A 46 -6.66 20.69 -16.84
CA GLY A 46 -7.89 21.38 -17.25
C GLY A 46 -9.16 20.77 -16.65
N ASP A 47 -9.01 19.94 -15.60
CA ASP A 47 -10.10 19.23 -14.91
C ASP A 47 -10.07 19.53 -13.41
N SER A 48 -11.16 19.22 -12.69
CA SER A 48 -11.29 19.48 -11.25
C SER A 48 -10.59 18.44 -10.38
N ASP A 49 -10.35 17.25 -10.93
CA ASP A 49 -9.71 16.11 -10.30
C ASP A 49 -8.82 15.34 -11.28
N TYR A 50 -7.86 14.60 -10.72
CA TYR A 50 -7.02 13.68 -11.46
C TYR A 50 -6.81 12.44 -10.62
N GLU A 51 -7.28 11.32 -11.15
CA GLU A 51 -7.20 10.01 -10.49
C GLU A 51 -6.32 9.06 -11.29
N PHE A 52 -5.43 8.35 -10.60
CA PHE A 52 -4.58 7.34 -11.20
C PHE A 52 -4.27 6.22 -10.22
N TRP A 53 -3.98 5.04 -10.75
CA TRP A 53 -3.81 3.84 -9.93
C TRP A 53 -2.81 2.85 -10.51
N THR A 54 -2.26 2.01 -9.65
CA THR A 54 -1.50 0.81 -10.00
C THR A 54 -2.18 -0.41 -9.39
N ILE A 55 -2.47 -1.42 -10.22
CA ILE A 55 -3.11 -2.67 -9.77
C ILE A 55 -2.12 -3.82 -9.92
N VAL A 56 -1.97 -4.60 -8.87
CA VAL A 56 -1.23 -5.86 -8.87
C VAL A 56 -2.22 -7.03 -8.75
N PRO A 57 -2.31 -7.91 -9.77
CA PRO A 57 -3.18 -9.07 -9.71
C PRO A 57 -2.65 -10.09 -8.71
N LYS A 58 -3.53 -10.93 -8.17
CA LYS A 58 -3.21 -11.93 -7.14
C LYS A 58 -2.08 -12.88 -7.50
N GLU A 59 -1.99 -13.28 -8.76
CA GLU A 59 -0.95 -14.17 -9.25
C GLU A 59 0.46 -13.56 -9.11
N ALA A 60 0.55 -12.22 -9.03
CA ALA A 60 1.79 -11.47 -8.89
C ALA A 60 2.10 -11.03 -7.44
N TRP A 61 1.25 -11.33 -6.45
CA TRP A 61 1.48 -10.88 -5.07
C TRP A 61 2.77 -11.43 -4.47
N GLY A 62 3.16 -12.66 -4.80
CA GLY A 62 4.44 -13.22 -4.36
C GLY A 62 5.63 -12.42 -4.90
N GLN A 63 5.57 -11.98 -6.15
CA GLN A 63 6.60 -11.14 -6.77
C GLN A 63 6.65 -9.76 -6.12
N LEU A 64 5.49 -9.16 -5.85
CA LEU A 64 5.38 -7.89 -5.13
C LEU A 64 5.98 -8.00 -3.72
N LEU A 65 5.65 -9.06 -2.97
CA LEU A 65 6.20 -9.28 -1.62
C LEU A 65 7.72 -9.41 -1.63
N MET A 66 8.31 -10.03 -2.66
CA MET A 66 9.77 -10.09 -2.82
C MET A 66 10.39 -8.76 -3.22
N ALA A 67 9.74 -7.97 -4.07
CA ALA A 67 10.21 -6.62 -4.37
C ALA A 67 10.19 -5.74 -3.11
N LEU A 68 9.07 -5.74 -2.37
CA LEU A 68 8.92 -4.98 -1.14
C LEU A 68 9.87 -5.45 -0.03
N SER A 69 10.21 -6.74 0.04
CA SER A 69 11.16 -7.23 1.04
C SER A 69 12.57 -6.72 0.79
N ILE A 70 12.97 -6.58 -0.47
CA ILE A 70 14.23 -5.93 -0.85
C ILE A 70 14.20 -4.45 -0.47
N GLU A 71 13.14 -3.73 -0.86
CA GLU A 71 13.04 -2.29 -0.58
C GLU A 71 12.99 -1.98 0.93
N PHE A 72 12.32 -2.83 1.72
CA PHE A 72 12.02 -2.52 3.12
C PHE A 72 12.95 -3.18 4.15
N PHE A 73 13.57 -4.32 3.81
CA PHE A 73 14.41 -5.09 4.75
C PHE A 73 15.83 -5.36 4.26
N ALA A 74 16.25 -4.90 3.08
CA ALA A 74 17.61 -5.14 2.62
C ALA A 74 18.65 -4.57 3.61
N ASN A 75 19.71 -5.35 3.84
CA ASN A 75 20.81 -5.04 4.78
C ASN A 75 20.38 -4.92 6.25
N ASP A 76 19.19 -5.42 6.62
CA ASP A 76 18.76 -5.47 8.01
C ASP A 76 19.07 -6.85 8.65
N PRO A 77 20.02 -6.93 9.60
CA PRO A 77 20.34 -8.20 10.27
C PRO A 77 19.19 -8.73 11.15
N GLN A 78 18.18 -7.90 11.45
CA GLN A 78 17.01 -8.24 12.25
C GLN A 78 15.75 -8.45 11.38
N ALA A 79 15.89 -8.61 10.06
CA ALA A 79 14.76 -8.70 9.14
C ALA A 79 13.72 -9.77 9.55
N THR A 80 14.15 -10.95 10.00
CA THR A 80 13.25 -12.03 10.44
C THR A 80 12.47 -11.65 11.71
N ASP A 81 13.10 -10.93 12.65
CA ASP A 81 12.45 -10.47 13.88
C ASP A 81 11.47 -9.34 13.59
N ARG A 82 11.87 -8.38 12.76
CA ARG A 82 10.97 -7.29 12.35
C ARG A 82 9.76 -7.77 11.56
N LEU A 83 9.93 -8.76 10.67
CA LEU A 83 8.79 -9.35 9.95
C LEU A 83 7.81 -10.00 10.93
N HIS A 84 8.32 -10.75 11.91
CA HIS A 84 7.50 -11.36 12.95
C HIS A 84 6.74 -10.29 13.76
N ASP A 85 7.40 -9.21 14.17
CA ASP A 85 6.78 -8.12 14.92
C ASP A 85 5.69 -7.40 14.09
N ILE A 86 5.93 -7.21 12.79
CA ILE A 86 4.91 -6.68 11.85
C ILE A 86 3.71 -7.63 11.77
N CYS A 87 3.94 -8.94 11.64
CA CYS A 87 2.86 -9.91 11.59
C CYS A 87 2.02 -9.90 12.87
N ILE A 88 2.64 -9.76 14.05
CA ILE A 88 1.92 -9.60 15.31
C ILE A 88 1.13 -8.28 15.32
N ALA A 89 1.77 -7.16 15.00
CA ALA A 89 1.17 -5.82 15.08
C ALA A 89 -0.08 -5.67 14.20
N HIS A 90 -0.10 -6.36 13.05
CA HIS A 90 -1.20 -6.30 12.10
C HIS A 90 -2.14 -7.53 12.13
N GLY A 91 -1.94 -8.46 13.09
CA GLY A 91 -2.77 -9.65 13.21
C GLY A 91 -2.70 -10.59 12.01
N ILE A 92 -1.56 -10.63 11.31
CA ILE A 92 -1.33 -11.48 10.15
C ILE A 92 -1.04 -12.91 10.63
N PRO A 93 -1.79 -13.93 10.20
CA PRO A 93 -1.49 -15.33 10.52
C PRO A 93 -0.07 -15.70 10.06
N HIS A 94 0.73 -16.25 10.97
CA HIS A 94 2.12 -16.62 10.69
C HIS A 94 2.58 -17.77 11.61
N GLU A 95 3.70 -18.38 11.26
CA GLU A 95 4.41 -19.35 12.09
C GLU A 95 5.83 -18.82 12.37
N ARG A 96 6.31 -19.01 13.60
CA ARG A 96 7.69 -18.74 14.00
C ARG A 96 8.30 -20.06 14.44
N GLY A 97 9.47 -20.39 13.88
CA GLY A 97 10.24 -21.57 14.26
C GLY A 97 11.72 -21.24 14.39
N SER A 98 12.46 -22.12 15.08
CA SER A 98 13.91 -22.08 15.18
C SER A 98 14.46 -23.49 15.33
N TRP A 99 15.60 -23.78 14.72
CA TRP A 99 16.40 -24.96 15.02
C TRP A 99 17.48 -24.56 16.02
N ALA A 100 17.64 -25.33 17.09
CA ALA A 100 18.66 -25.14 18.12
C ALA A 100 19.50 -26.42 18.26
#